data_AF-A0A7V2AUI2-F1
#
_entry.id   AF-A0A7V2AUI2-F1
#
_cell.length_a   1.000
_cell.length_b   1.000
_cell.length_c   1.000
_cell.angle_alpha   90.00
_cell.angle_beta   90.00
_cell.angle_gamma   90.00
#
_symmetry.space_group_name_H-M   'P 1'
#
loop_
_entity.id
_entity.type
_entity.pdbx_description
1 polymer ?
#
loop_
_entity_poly.entity_id
_entity_poly.type
_entity_poly.pdbx_seq_one_letter_code
_entity_poly.pdbx_strand_id
1 'polypeptide(L)'
;MIKLIIFDLDNTLTDFMRMKDESINAAIWSMIDAGLDFPEQRIHEEIYRIYDEEGIEYQKVFNRLLVTLIGEVDYRILAAGIVGYR
;
A
#
# COMPACT_ATOMS: atom_id res chain seq x y z
N MET A 1 -5.90 -3.43 43.62
CA MET A 1 -4.65 -3.09 42.90
C MET A 1 -4.63 -3.79 41.57
N ILE A 2 -4.48 -3.06 40.47
CA ILE A 2 -4.19 -3.66 39.16
C ILE A 2 -2.77 -4.26 39.23
N LYS A 3 -2.61 -5.46 38.67
CA LYS A 3 -1.35 -6.23 38.71
C LYS A 3 -0.66 -6.34 37.35
N LEU A 4 -1.43 -6.21 36.27
CA LEU A 4 -0.94 -6.31 34.89
C LEU A 4 -1.93 -5.62 33.96
N ILE A 5 -1.39 -4.95 32.92
CA ILE A 5 -2.14 -4.47 31.76
C ILE A 5 -1.36 -4.94 30.53
N ILE A 6 -2.05 -5.53 29.57
CA ILE A 6 -1.49 -5.99 28.30
C ILE A 6 -2.13 -5.13 27.20
N PHE A 7 -1.31 -4.62 26.30
CA PHE A 7 -1.73 -3.91 25.12
C PHE A 7 -1.27 -4.66 23.88
N ASP A 8 -2.09 -4.61 22.85
CA ASP A 8 -1.63 -4.83 21.50
C ASP A 8 -0.84 -3.61 21.00
N LEU A 9 -0.04 -3.77 19.95
CA LEU A 9 0.73 -2.67 19.39
C LEU A 9 -0.09 -1.92 18.32
N ASP A 10 -0.64 -2.67 17.36
CA ASP A 10 -1.26 -2.10 16.17
C ASP A 10 -2.68 -1.63 16.48
N ASN A 11 -2.95 -0.37 16.14
CA ASN A 11 -4.23 0.31 16.39
C ASN A 11 -4.66 0.36 17.88
N THR A 12 -3.76 0.01 18.80
CA THR A 12 -3.92 0.13 20.25
C THR A 12 -2.90 1.12 20.84
N LEU A 13 -1.62 0.98 20.49
CA LEU A 13 -0.56 1.92 20.88
C LEU A 13 -0.02 2.73 19.69
N THR A 14 -0.24 2.26 18.47
CA THR A 14 0.22 2.89 17.22
C THR A 14 -0.92 2.99 16.21
N ASP A 15 -0.90 4.00 15.33
CA ASP A 15 -1.86 4.11 14.23
C ASP A 15 -1.29 3.46 12.97
N PHE A 16 -1.38 2.12 12.93
CA PHE A 16 -0.85 1.31 11.84
C PHE A 16 -1.54 1.65 10.51
N MET A 17 -2.85 1.95 10.56
CA MET A 17 -3.63 2.28 9.38
C MET A 17 -3.14 3.56 8.71
N ARG A 18 -2.89 4.60 9.50
CA ARG A 18 -2.33 5.84 8.97
C ARG A 18 -0.93 5.65 8.41
N MET A 19 -0.06 4.94 9.13
CA MET A 19 1.30 4.66 8.66
C MET A 19 1.26 3.93 7.31
N LYS A 20 0.41 2.91 7.17
CA LYS A 20 0.23 2.16 5.92
C LYS A 20 -0.25 3.07 4.78
N ASP A 21 -1.22 3.95 5.03
CA ASP A 21 -1.71 4.88 4.02
C ASP A 21 -0.60 5.85 3.54
N GLU A 22 0.19 6.39 4.46
CA GLU A 22 1.33 7.25 4.12
C GLU A 22 2.38 6.50 3.28
N SER A 23 2.70 5.25 3.62
CA SER A 23 3.60 4.40 2.82
C SER A 23 3.04 4.04 1.44
N ILE A 24 1.72 3.84 1.32
CA ILE A 24 1.06 3.64 0.04
C ILE A 24 1.18 4.89 -0.82
N ASN A 25 0.90 6.07 -0.27
CA ASN A 25 1.02 7.33 -1.00
C ASN A 25 2.45 7.52 -1.52
N ALA A 26 3.47 7.28 -0.69
CA ALA A 26 4.88 7.36 -1.10
C ALA A 26 5.23 6.36 -2.23
N ALA A 27 4.67 5.15 -2.19
CA ALA A 27 4.81 4.18 -3.27
C ALA A 27 4.12 4.63 -4.56
N ILE A 28 2.90 5.19 -4.48
CA ILE A 28 2.16 5.73 -5.63
C ILE A 28 2.96 6.83 -6.32
N TRP A 29 3.46 7.82 -5.57
CA TRP A 29 4.30 8.88 -6.11
C TRP A 29 5.53 8.32 -6.83
N SER A 30 6.20 7.34 -6.22
CA SER A 30 7.37 6.69 -6.83
C SER A 30 7.03 5.93 -8.12
N MET A 31 5.85 5.31 -8.18
CA MET A 31 5.36 4.64 -9.39
C MET A 31 5.01 5.63 -10.50
N ILE A 32 4.38 6.76 -10.17
CA ILE A 32 4.08 7.85 -11.12
C ILE A 32 5.37 8.43 -11.69
N ASP A 33 6.37 8.71 -10.85
CA ASP A 33 7.69 9.18 -11.29
C ASP A 33 8.41 8.15 -12.18
N ALA A 34 8.14 6.86 -11.96
CA ALA A 34 8.58 5.77 -12.82
C ALA A 34 7.73 5.59 -14.09
N GLY A 35 6.72 6.42 -14.34
CA GLY A 35 5.94 6.42 -15.58
C GLY A 35 4.62 5.64 -15.52
N LEU A 36 4.07 5.38 -14.34
CA LEU A 36 2.68 4.93 -14.20
C LEU A 36 1.72 6.11 -14.45
N ASP A 37 1.21 6.23 -15.68
CA ASP A 37 0.41 7.38 -16.14
C ASP A 37 -1.08 7.26 -15.75
N PHE A 38 -1.36 7.31 -14.45
CA PHE A 38 -2.72 7.35 -13.90
C PHE A 38 -2.81 8.41 -12.79
N PRO A 39 -3.99 9.02 -12.58
CA PRO A 39 -4.18 9.92 -11.45
C PRO A 39 -3.89 9.22 -10.12
N GLU A 40 -3.15 9.88 -9.21
CA GLU A 40 -2.81 9.37 -7.87
C GLU A 40 -4.04 8.78 -7.16
N GLN A 41 -5.15 9.52 -7.15
CA GLN A 41 -6.40 9.08 -6.53
C GLN A 41 -6.92 7.76 -7.11
N ARG A 42 -6.84 7.56 -8.44
CA ARG A 42 -7.27 6.30 -9.06
C ARG A 42 -6.39 5.13 -8.64
N ILE A 43 -5.08 5.35 -8.52
CA ILE A 43 -4.13 4.32 -8.10
C ILE A 43 -4.39 3.94 -6.64
N HIS A 44 -4.63 4.94 -5.79
CA HIS A 44 -4.98 4.75 -4.37
C HIS A 44 -6.28 3.95 -4.20
N GLU A 45 -7.36 4.36 -4.87
CA GLU A 45 -8.66 3.67 -4.84
C GLU A 45 -8.54 2.21 -5.30
N GLU A 46 -7.73 1.95 -6.33
CA GLU A 46 -7.47 0.60 -6.84
C GLU A 46 -6.70 -0.27 -5.83
N ILE A 47 -5.68 0.29 -5.15
CA ILE A 47 -4.95 -0.40 -4.08
C ILE A 47 -5.90 -0.79 -2.95
N TYR A 48 -6.75 0.13 -2.50
CA TYR A 48 -7.70 -0.15 -1.42
C TYR A 48 -8.78 -1.14 -1.84
N ARG A 49 -9.24 -1.11 -3.10
CA ARG A 49 -10.11 -2.16 -3.62
C ARG A 49 -9.47 -3.54 -3.57
N ILE A 50 -8.18 -3.65 -3.93
CA ILE A 50 -7.43 -4.91 -3.82
C ILE A 50 -7.34 -5.37 -2.36
N TYR A 51 -7.15 -4.46 -1.41
CA TYR A 51 -7.14 -4.81 0.02
C TYR A 51 -8.51 -5.24 0.54
N ASP A 52 -9.60 -4.64 0.05
CA ASP A 52 -10.95 -5.07 0.39
C ASP A 52 -11.23 -6.49 -0.13
N GLU A 53 -10.66 -6.86 -1.28
CA GLU A 53 -10.81 -8.19 -1.90
C GLU A 53 -9.91 -9.27 -1.27
N GLU A 54 -8.64 -8.94 -0.99
CA GLU A 54 -7.60 -9.92 -0.64
C GLU A 54 -7.13 -9.82 0.82
N GLY A 55 -7.55 -8.78 1.54
CA GLY A 55 -7.12 -8.45 2.89
C GLY A 55 -5.96 -7.46 2.91
N ILE A 56 -5.93 -6.66 3.98
CA ILE A 56 -4.98 -5.53 4.15
C ILE A 56 -3.50 -5.94 4.19
N GLU A 57 -3.22 -7.23 4.42
CA GLU A 57 -1.86 -7.81 4.46
C GLU A 57 -1.45 -8.47 3.13
N TYR A 58 -2.23 -8.29 2.06
CA TYR A 58 -1.93 -8.90 0.77
C TYR A 58 -0.57 -8.46 0.20
N GLN A 59 0.36 -9.41 0.10
CA GLN A 59 1.76 -9.15 -0.20
C GLN A 59 2.05 -8.74 -1.66
N LYS A 60 1.12 -9.01 -2.58
CA LYS A 60 1.30 -8.78 -4.02
C LYS A 60 0.43 -7.64 -4.55
N VAL A 61 0.06 -6.70 -3.68
CA VAL A 61 -0.85 -5.58 -4.01
C VAL A 61 -0.36 -4.79 -5.23
N PHE A 62 0.93 -4.43 -5.30
CA PHE A 62 1.47 -3.68 -6.44
C PHE A 62 1.54 -4.51 -7.72
N ASN A 63 1.80 -5.82 -7.63
CA ASN A 63 1.73 -6.68 -8.82
C ASN A 63 0.32 -6.71 -9.40
N ARG A 64 -0.68 -6.90 -8.53
CA ARG A 64 -2.09 -6.94 -8.94
C ARG A 64 -2.54 -5.58 -9.48
N LEU A 65 -2.17 -4.49 -8.83
CA LEU A 65 -2.40 -3.13 -9.28
C LEU A 65 -1.92 -2.92 -10.73
N LEU A 66 -0.67 -3.29 -11.03
CA LEU A 66 -0.12 -3.14 -12.38
C LEU A 66 -0.85 -4.00 -13.39
N VAL A 67 -1.15 -5.26 -13.06
CA VAL A 67 -1.97 -6.12 -13.93
C VAL A 67 -3.35 -5.51 -14.17
N THR A 68 -3.99 -4.93 -13.16
CA THR A 68 -5.31 -4.28 -13.33
C THR A 68 -5.24 -3.02 -14.18
N LEU A 69 -4.24 -2.16 -13.98
CA LEU A 69 -4.16 -0.85 -14.65
C LEU A 69 -3.58 -0.93 -16.06
N ILE A 70 -2.54 -1.74 -16.27
CA ILE A 70 -1.78 -1.80 -17.53
C ILE A 70 -1.71 -3.20 -18.16
N GLY A 71 -2.31 -4.22 -17.53
CA GLY A 71 -2.42 -5.57 -18.08
C GLY A 71 -1.20 -6.48 -17.85
N GLU A 72 -0.10 -5.94 -17.33
CA GLU A 72 1.14 -6.67 -17.07
C GLU A 72 1.90 -6.11 -15.87
N VAL A 73 2.94 -6.82 -15.43
CA VAL A 73 3.84 -6.35 -14.37
C VAL A 73 5.04 -5.66 -15.01
N ASP A 74 5.03 -4.33 -15.07
CA ASP A 74 6.23 -3.55 -15.37
C ASP A 74 7.15 -3.57 -14.13
N TYR A 75 8.27 -4.30 -14.23
CA TYR A 75 9.21 -4.48 -13.13
C TYR A 75 9.93 -3.20 -12.69
N ARG A 76 10.06 -2.20 -13.57
CA ARG A 76 10.66 -0.91 -13.23
C ARG A 76 9.70 -0.11 -12.37
N ILE A 77 8.42 -0.07 -12.73
CA ILE A 77 7.38 0.59 -11.92
C ILE A 77 7.19 -0.16 -10.60
N LEU A 78 7.14 -1.50 -10.63
CA LEU A 78 7.04 -2.32 -9.42
C LEU A 78 8.19 -2.04 -8.44
N ALA A 79 9.44 -2.03 -8.94
CA ALA A 79 10.61 -1.74 -8.12
C ALA A 79 10.53 -0.34 -7.50
N ALA A 80 10.07 0.66 -8.26
CA ALA A 80 9.88 2.02 -7.74
C ALA A 80 8.83 2.06 -6.63
N GLY A 81 7.69 1.37 -6.78
CA GLY A 81 6.67 1.27 -5.73
C GLY A 81 7.19 0.59 -4.47
N ILE A 82 7.94 -0.51 -4.59
CA ILE A 82 8.52 -1.22 -3.45
C ILE A 82 9.54 -0.35 -2.71
N VAL A 83 10.41 0.36 -3.43
CA VAL A 83 11.42 1.26 -2.83
C VAL A 83 10.77 2.50 -2.21
N GLY A 84 9.69 2.99 -2.82
CA GLY A 84 8.92 4.13 -2.34
C GLY A 84 8.08 3.84 -1.10
N TYR A 85 7.75 2.58 -0.85
CA TYR A 85 6.96 2.15 0.30
C TYR A 85 7.77 2.23 1.60
N ARG A 86 7.64 3.35 2.32
CA ARG A 86 8.31 3.62 3.61
C ARG A 86 7.54 4.60 4.47
#